data_AF-A0A949D8P8-F1
#
_entry.id   AF-A0A949D8P8-F1
#
_cell.length_a   1.000
_cell.length_b   1.000
_cell.length_c   1.000
_cell.angle_alpha   90.00
_cell.angle_beta   90.00
_cell.angle_gamma   90.00
#
_symmetry.space_group_name_H-M   'P 1'
#
loop_
_entity.id
_entity.type
_entity.pdbx_description
1 polymer ?
#
loop_
_entity_poly.entity_id
_entity_poly.type
_entity_poly.pdbx_seq_one_letter_code
_entity_poly.pdbx_strand_id
1 'polypeptide(L)'
;YNADDRLARLRFGGGTIHVPYATAPRRERVRCRIDARDVSIALAQQTDTSILNIVPAYVVGMTRMQASAQVMVSLDAGGTPLLARITQRSWDALRLAPGKAVWAQIKAVALD
;
A
#
# COMPACT_ATOMS: atom_id res chain seq x y z
N TYR A 1 9.70 -16.99 -4.37
CA TYR A 1 8.92 -17.94 -5.18
C TYR A 1 8.48 -19.04 -4.24
N ASN A 2 7.18 -19.14 -4.03
CA ASN A 2 6.58 -20.32 -3.46
C ASN A 2 5.87 -21.05 -4.62
N ALA A 3 6.14 -22.34 -4.80
CA ALA A 3 5.63 -23.09 -5.95
C ALA A 3 4.11 -23.34 -5.85
N ASP A 4 3.58 -23.32 -4.63
CA ASP A 4 2.21 -23.75 -4.36
C ASP A 4 1.17 -22.66 -4.65
N ASP A 5 1.52 -21.38 -4.48
CA ASP A 5 0.60 -20.24 -4.65
C ASP A 5 0.90 -19.38 -5.89
N ARG A 6 1.97 -19.69 -6.64
CA ARG A 6 2.46 -18.91 -7.78
C ARG A 6 2.69 -17.44 -7.43
N LEU A 7 3.12 -17.15 -6.20
CA LEU A 7 3.51 -15.81 -5.75
C LEU A 7 5.04 -15.66 -5.65
N ALA A 8 5.51 -14.46 -6.00
CA ALA A 8 6.83 -13.96 -5.70
C ALA A 8 6.78 -12.97 -4.54
N ARG A 9 7.92 -12.78 -3.87
CA ARG A 9 8.10 -11.78 -2.81
C ARG A 9 9.12 -10.77 -3.27
N LEU A 10 8.75 -9.49 -3.24
CA LEU A 10 9.64 -8.36 -3.48
C LEU A 10 9.96 -7.69 -2.16
N ARG A 11 11.25 -7.38 -1.94
CA ARG A 11 11.72 -6.69 -0.74
C ARG A 11 11.99 -5.22 -1.09
N PHE A 12 11.60 -4.32 -0.20
CA PHE A 12 11.82 -2.88 -0.30
C PHE A 12 12.02 -2.28 1.10
N GLY A 13 12.27 -0.98 1.21
CA GLY A 13 12.56 -0.32 2.49
C GLY A 13 11.46 -0.51 3.55
N GLY A 14 10.19 -0.54 3.12
CA GLY A 14 9.03 -0.74 4.00
C GLY A 14 8.63 -2.20 4.26
N GLY A 15 9.43 -3.17 3.82
CA GLY A 15 9.19 -4.59 4.10
C GLY A 15 9.11 -5.46 2.86
N THR A 16 8.08 -6.30 2.79
CA THR A 16 7.90 -7.27 1.70
C THR A 16 6.49 -7.17 1.14
N ILE A 17 6.39 -7.22 -0.20
CA ILE A 17 5.11 -7.36 -0.91
C ILE A 17 5.11 -8.67 -1.71
N HIS A 18 3.96 -9.32 -1.72
CA HIS A 18 3.61 -10.45 -2.57
C HIS A 18 3.07 -9.95 -3.90
N VAL A 19 3.56 -10.55 -4.97
CA VAL A 19 3.18 -10.26 -6.35
C VAL A 19 3.01 -11.56 -7.12
N PRO A 20 2.19 -11.62 -8.18
CA PRO A 20 2.12 -12.80 -9.04
C PRO A 20 3.50 -13.19 -9.60
N TYR A 21 3.83 -14.49 -9.61
CA TYR A 21 5.16 -14.96 -10.04
C TYR A 21 5.43 -14.73 -11.53
N ALA A 22 4.40 -14.77 -12.37
CA ALA A 22 4.52 -14.60 -13.81
C ALA A 22 5.13 -13.25 -14.21
N THR A 23 5.07 -12.27 -13.31
CA THR A 23 5.51 -10.90 -13.58
C THR A 23 6.87 -10.55 -12.96
N ALA A 24 7.52 -11.45 -12.20
CA ALA A 24 8.76 -11.14 -11.48
C ALA A 24 9.97 -11.97 -11.96
N PRO A 25 10.93 -11.40 -12.71
CA PRO A 25 12.20 -12.06 -13.00
C PRO A 25 12.98 -12.39 -11.73
N ARG A 26 13.68 -13.53 -11.73
CA ARG A 26 14.44 -13.99 -10.56
C ARG A 26 15.70 -13.12 -10.38
N ARG A 27 15.86 -12.56 -9.17
CA ARG A 27 17.08 -11.85 -8.71
C ARG A 27 17.39 -10.53 -9.40
N GLU A 28 16.40 -9.89 -10.02
CA GLU A 28 16.55 -8.58 -10.65
C GLU A 28 15.77 -7.50 -9.90
N ARG A 29 16.19 -6.24 -10.06
CA ARG A 29 15.43 -5.09 -9.57
C ARG A 29 14.27 -4.87 -10.51
N VAL A 30 13.05 -5.05 -10.01
CA VAL A 30 11.82 -4.83 -10.76
C VAL A 30 11.17 -3.51 -10.34
N ARG A 31 10.44 -2.88 -11.26
CA ARG A 31 9.57 -1.76 -10.92
C ARG A 31 8.20 -2.31 -10.54
N CYS A 32 7.78 -1.97 -9.33
CA CYS A 32 6.45 -2.31 -8.81
C CYS A 32 5.57 -1.07 -8.80
N ARG A 33 4.41 -1.16 -9.44
CA ARG A 33 3.42 -0.10 -9.52
C ARG A 33 2.18 -0.50 -8.72
N ILE A 34 1.78 0.40 -7.82
CA ILE A 34 0.57 0.28 -7.00
C ILE A 34 -0.27 1.51 -7.30
N ASP A 35 -1.52 1.31 -7.74
CA ASP A 35 -2.46 2.40 -7.93
C ASP A 35 -2.97 2.86 -6.57
N ALA A 36 -3.09 4.18 -6.36
CA ALA A 36 -3.55 4.73 -5.09
C ALA A 36 -4.94 4.21 -4.68
N ARG A 37 -5.79 3.81 -5.64
CA ARG A 37 -7.10 3.23 -5.37
C ARG A 37 -7.03 1.82 -4.77
N ASP A 38 -5.92 1.12 -4.98
CA ASP A 38 -5.69 -0.24 -4.51
C ASP A 38 -5.04 -0.27 -3.12
N VAL A 39 -4.87 0.90 -2.49
CA VAL A 39 -4.33 1.05 -1.13
C VAL A 39 -5.43 1.53 -0.18
N SER A 40 -5.78 0.70 0.80
CA SER A 40 -6.58 1.11 1.96
C SER A 40 -5.69 1.38 3.17
N ILE A 41 -6.21 2.14 4.14
CA ILE A 41 -5.51 2.51 5.37
C ILE A 41 -6.27 1.93 6.57
N ALA A 42 -5.55 1.24 7.45
CA ALA A 42 -6.05 0.75 8.74
C ALA A 42 -5.19 1.28 9.90
N LEU A 43 -5.77 1.42 11.09
CA LEU A 43 -5.03 1.84 12.30
C LEU A 43 -4.35 0.67 13.02
N ALA A 44 -4.81 -0.55 12.76
CA ALA A 44 -4.24 -1.78 13.30
C ALA A 44 -3.98 -2.76 12.14
N GLN A 45 -2.99 -3.62 12.33
CA GLN A 45 -2.71 -4.70 11.38
C GLN A 45 -3.94 -5.61 11.32
N GLN A 46 -4.57 -5.69 10.14
CA GLN A 46 -5.73 -6.56 9.96
C GLN A 46 -5.25 -8.00 9.75
N THR A 47 -5.90 -8.94 10.42
CA THR A 47 -5.80 -10.36 10.15
C THR A 47 -7.04 -10.82 9.37
N ASP A 48 -7.02 -12.06 8.87
CA ASP A 48 -8.21 -12.71 8.28
C ASP A 48 -8.85 -11.91 7.13
N THR A 49 -7.99 -11.31 6.30
CA THR A 49 -8.37 -10.54 5.11
C THR A 49 -7.75 -11.19 3.87
N SER A 50 -8.41 -11.02 2.73
CA SER A 50 -7.86 -11.41 1.43
C SER A 50 -6.73 -10.50 0.94
N ILE A 51 -6.49 -9.36 1.60
CA ILE A 51 -5.39 -8.47 1.25
C ILE A 51 -4.10 -8.98 1.90
N LEU A 52 -3.25 -9.63 1.09
CA LEU A 52 -1.99 -10.24 1.56
C LEU A 52 -0.90 -9.21 1.90
N ASN A 53 -0.94 -8.06 1.24
CA ASN A 53 0.08 -7.03 1.36
C ASN A 53 -0.35 -6.00 2.40
N ILE A 54 0.11 -6.18 3.63
CA ILE A 54 -0.15 -5.27 4.74
C ILE A 54 1.20 -4.77 5.25
N VAL A 55 1.48 -3.48 5.01
CA VAL A 55 2.78 -2.88 5.31
C VAL A 55 2.64 -1.74 6.32
N PRO A 56 3.52 -1.64 7.33
CA PRO A 56 3.51 -0.51 8.24
C PRO A 56 3.94 0.76 7.50
N ALA A 57 3.30 1.88 7.80
CA ALA A 57 3.60 3.16 7.20
C ALA A 57 3.29 4.33 8.15
N TYR A 58 3.80 5.50 7.83
CA TYR A 58 3.47 6.76 8.48
C TYR A 58 2.75 7.68 7.51
N VAL A 59 1.72 8.37 7.98
CA VAL A 59 1.08 9.42 7.19
C VAL A 59 2.06 10.59 7.03
N VAL A 60 2.31 11.01 5.81
CA VAL A 60 3.13 12.18 5.49
C VAL A 60 2.24 13.41 5.32
N GLY A 61 1.09 13.24 4.66
CA GLY A 61 0.18 14.35 4.40
C GLY A 61 -1.02 13.94 3.56
N MET A 62 -1.84 14.94 3.21
CA MET A 62 -3.05 14.74 2.43
C MET A 62 -3.28 15.94 1.50
N THR A 63 -3.76 15.64 0.29
CA THR A 63 -4.23 16.64 -0.66
C THR A 63 -5.67 16.31 -1.07
N ARG A 64 -6.55 17.31 -1.03
CA ARG A 64 -7.92 17.16 -1.53
C ARG A 64 -7.93 16.98 -3.05
N MET A 65 -8.78 16.08 -3.53
CA MET A 65 -9.00 15.93 -4.97
C MET A 65 -10.16 16.85 -5.39
N GLN A 66 -9.93 17.70 -6.38
CA GLN A 66 -10.94 18.65 -6.87
C GLN A 66 -12.22 17.94 -7.32
N ALA A 67 -13.37 18.53 -6.99
CA ALA A 67 -14.70 18.01 -7.35
C ALA A 67 -14.96 16.53 -6.94
N SER A 68 -14.30 16.05 -5.88
CA SER A 68 -14.43 14.67 -5.41
C SER A 68 -14.58 14.60 -3.89
N ALA A 69 -15.31 13.61 -3.40
CA ALA A 69 -15.35 13.25 -1.97
C ALA A 69 -14.10 12.45 -1.53
N GLN A 70 -13.04 12.48 -2.33
CA GLN A 70 -11.80 11.72 -2.14
C GLN A 70 -10.64 12.65 -1.78
N VAL A 71 -9.67 12.07 -1.08
CA VAL A 71 -8.38 12.67 -0.79
C VAL A 71 -7.26 11.74 -1.23
N MET A 72 -6.15 12.34 -1.64
CA MET A 72 -4.90 11.62 -1.85
C MET A 72 -4.08 11.72 -0.57
N VAL A 73 -3.77 10.60 0.05
CA VAL A 73 -2.95 10.49 1.24
C VAL A 73 -1.55 10.03 0.83
N SER A 74 -0.54 10.81 1.21
CA SER A 74 0.86 10.42 1.07
C SER A 74 1.30 9.67 2.31
N LEU A 75 1.91 8.52 2.11
CA LEU A 75 2.42 7.64 3.15
C LEU A 75 3.92 7.40 2.94
N ASP A 76 4.65 7.22 4.04
CA ASP A 76 6.01 6.72 4.04
C ASP A 76 6.04 5.29 4.61
N ALA A 77 6.39 4.32 3.78
CA ALA A 77 6.59 2.93 4.15
C ALA A 77 8.09 2.64 4.22
N GLY A 78 8.70 2.94 5.36
CA GLY A 78 10.13 2.69 5.60
C GLY A 78 11.05 3.40 4.60
N GLY A 79 10.84 4.70 4.39
CA GLY A 79 11.56 5.51 3.40
C GLY A 79 11.08 5.34 1.96
N THR A 80 10.03 4.54 1.71
CA THR A 80 9.45 4.35 0.37
C THR A 80 8.09 5.03 0.30
N PRO A 81 7.91 6.03 -0.60
CA PRO A 81 6.62 6.69 -0.76
C PRO A 81 5.52 5.75 -1.28
N LEU A 82 4.35 5.82 -0.67
CA LEU A 82 3.13 5.16 -1.12
C LEU A 82 1.97 6.18 -1.14
N LEU A 83 1.05 6.01 -2.08
CA LEU A 83 -0.15 6.84 -2.17
C LEU A 83 -1.38 6.00 -1.90
N ALA A 84 -2.34 6.57 -1.18
CA ALA A 84 -3.66 5.98 -0.98
C ALA A 84 -4.73 7.01 -1.33
N ARG A 85 -5.70 6.60 -2.14
CA ARG A 85 -6.88 7.41 -2.44
C ARG A 85 -8.05 6.89 -1.64
N ILE A 86 -8.47 7.66 -0.64
CA ILE A 86 -9.56 7.31 0.27
C ILE A 86 -10.62 8.40 0.30
N THR A 87 -11.80 8.11 0.84
CA THR A 87 -12.82 9.15 1.05
C THR A 87 -12.36 10.16 2.11
N GLN A 88 -12.76 11.42 1.98
CA GLN A 88 -12.60 12.43 3.03
C GLN A 88 -13.22 11.95 4.36
N ARG A 89 -14.38 11.27 4.28
CA ARG A 89 -15.02 10.64 5.45
C ARG A 89 -14.12 9.64 6.16
N SER A 90 -13.36 8.81 5.42
CA SER A 90 -12.42 7.85 5.99
C SER A 90 -11.21 8.55 6.64
N TRP A 91 -10.68 9.61 6.00
CA TRP A 91 -9.62 10.43 6.57
C TRP A 91 -10.03 10.99 7.95
N ASP A 92 -11.21 11.59 8.02
CA ASP A 92 -11.75 12.19 9.24
C ASP A 92 -12.08 11.12 10.30
N ALA A 93 -12.73 10.02 9.91
CA ALA A 93 -13.12 8.95 10.83
C ALA A 93 -11.91 8.25 11.48
N LEU A 94 -10.84 8.01 10.72
CA LEU A 94 -9.59 7.44 11.22
C LEU A 94 -8.70 8.51 11.91
N ARG A 95 -9.15 9.77 11.92
CA ARG A 95 -8.47 10.94 12.47
C ARG A 95 -7.05 11.07 11.94
N LEU A 96 -6.82 10.76 10.67
CA LEU A 96 -5.48 10.71 10.09
C LEU A 96 -4.83 12.10 10.15
N ALA A 97 -3.52 12.12 10.34
CA ALA A 97 -2.72 13.33 10.41
C ALA A 97 -1.25 12.98 10.12
N PRO A 98 -0.43 13.91 9.60
CA PRO A 98 1.01 13.70 9.46
C PRO A 98 1.67 13.12 10.73
N GLY A 99 2.59 12.18 10.56
CA GLY A 99 3.26 11.47 11.64
C GLY A 99 2.48 10.30 12.24
N LYS A 100 1.20 10.12 11.91
CA LYS A 100 0.41 8.99 12.43
C LYS A 100 0.87 7.66 11.85
N ALA A 101 1.16 6.68 12.71
CA ALA A 101 1.42 5.31 12.31
C ALA A 101 0.13 4.62 11.84
N VAL A 102 0.21 3.91 10.71
CA VAL A 102 -0.88 3.21 10.05
C VAL A 102 -0.39 1.92 9.40
N TRP A 103 -1.34 1.14 8.91
CA TRP A 103 -1.11 -0.03 8.07
C TRP A 103 -1.71 0.22 6.70
N ALA A 104 -0.87 0.22 5.67
CA ALA A 104 -1.31 0.28 4.29
C ALA A 104 -1.63 -1.14 3.80
N GLN A 105 -2.85 -1.37 3.34
CA GLN A 105 -3.28 -2.65 2.80
C GLN A 105 -3.41 -2.52 1.28
N ILE A 106 -2.61 -3.28 0.55
CA ILE A 106 -2.44 -3.17 -0.90
C ILE A 106 -3.14 -4.34 -1.58
N LYS A 107 -4.30 -4.08 -2.16
CA LYS A 107 -5.15 -5.11 -2.78
C LYS A 107 -4.58 -5.66 -4.09
N ALA A 108 -3.97 -4.79 -4.90
CA ALA A 108 -3.44 -5.16 -6.20
C ALA A 108 -2.07 -4.51 -6.44
N VAL A 109 -1.23 -5.23 -7.17
CA VAL A 109 0.13 -4.83 -7.54
C VAL A 109 0.35 -5.17 -9.00
N ALA A 110 0.92 -4.24 -9.77
CA ALA A 110 1.40 -4.46 -11.13
C ALA A 110 2.92 -4.39 -11.16
N LEU A 111 3.56 -5.18 -12.03
CA LEU A 111 4.97 -5.06 -12.34
C LEU A 111 5.09 -4.55 -13.78
N ASP A 112 6.07 -3.67 -13.99
CA ASP A 112 6.45 -3.16 -15.31
C ASP A 112 7.63 -3.96 -15.88
#